data_AF-A0A1V5KFG2-F1
#
_entry.id   AF-A0A1V5KFG2-F1
#
_cell.length_a   1.000
_cell.length_b   1.000
_cell.length_c   1.000
_cell.angle_alpha   90.00
_cell.angle_beta   90.00
_cell.angle_gamma   90.00
#
_symmetry.space_group_name_H-M   'P 1'
#
loop_
_entity.id
_entity.type
_entity.pdbx_description
1 polymer ?
#
loop_
_entity_poly.entity_id
_entity_poly.type
_entity_poly.pdbx_seq_one_letter_code
_entity_poly.pdbx_strand_id
1 'polypeptide(L)' 'MKTCRSSSFGEPEAWVTPRKQKRMISAARRYRALHELYDVDCRYDVIALRLQQGELSIHHIRDAFWLNEENDDECKDL' A
#
# COMPACT_ATOMS: atom_id res chain seq x y z
N MET A 1 -9.97 -3.40 -2.56
CA MET A 1 -10.75 -2.16 -2.38
C MET A 1 -11.41 -2.19 -1.00
N LYS A 2 -11.26 -1.15 -0.17
CA LYS A 2 -11.98 -1.02 1.12
C LYS A 2 -12.82 0.25 1.05
N THR A 3 -14.12 0.13 1.34
CA THR A 3 -15.08 1.23 1.31
C THR A 3 -15.65 1.42 2.73
N CYS A 4 -15.68 2.64 3.25
CA CYS A 4 -16.45 2.95 4.45
C CYS A 4 -17.36 4.15 4.18
N ARG A 5 -18.57 4.13 4.73
CA ARG A 5 -19.58 5.19 4.61
C ARG A 5 -19.51 6.23 5.75
N SER A 6 -18.72 5.95 6.79
CA SER A 6 -18.59 6.80 7.98
C SER A 6 -17.29 7.62 7.91
N SER A 7 -17.39 8.92 8.20
CA SER A 7 -16.25 9.84 8.31
C SER A 7 -15.38 9.61 9.56
N SER A 8 -15.80 8.72 10.47
CA SER A 8 -15.16 8.51 11.78
C SER A 8 -13.89 7.64 11.74
N PHE A 9 -13.44 7.22 10.56
CA PHE A 9 -12.44 6.16 10.41
C PHE A 9 -10.98 6.64 10.27
N GLY A 10 -10.69 7.90 10.60
CA GLY A 10 -9.35 8.47 10.55
C GLY A 10 -8.79 8.64 9.13
N GLU A 11 -7.52 9.04 9.05
CA GLU A 11 -6.85 9.31 7.78
C GLU A 11 -6.76 8.03 6.90
N PRO A 12 -6.82 8.17 5.55
CA PRO A 12 -6.88 7.02 4.63
C PRO A 12 -5.69 6.05 4.76
N GLU A 13 -4.54 6.58 5.16
CA GLU A 13 -3.30 5.85 5.41
C GLU A 13 -3.48 4.80 6.51
N ALA A 14 -4.22 5.14 7.56
CA ALA A 14 -4.52 4.24 8.68
C ALA A 14 -5.34 3.01 8.26
N TRP A 15 -6.00 3.06 7.09
CA TRP A 15 -6.75 1.90 6.57
C TRP A 15 -5.85 0.88 5.90
N VAL A 16 -4.67 1.31 5.45
CA VAL A 16 -3.64 0.45 4.89
C VAL A 16 -2.76 -0.03 6.04
N THR A 17 -3.34 -0.91 6.87
CA THR A 17 -2.64 -1.46 8.04
C THR A 17 -1.34 -2.17 7.63
N PRO A 18 -0.35 -2.31 8.53
CA PRO A 18 0.92 -2.98 8.23
C PRO A 18 0.74 -4.38 7.62
N ARG A 19 -0.28 -5.13 8.07
CA ARG A 19 -0.62 -6.43 7.51
C ARG A 19 -1.04 -6.37 6.04
N LYS A 20 -1.75 -5.31 5.62
CA LYS A 20 -2.12 -5.11 4.22
C LYS A 20 -0.93 -4.65 3.39
N GLN A 21 -0.09 -3.77 3.94
CA GLN A 21 1.15 -3.34 3.31
C GLN A 21 2.02 -4.56 2.97
N LYS A 22 2.29 -5.43 3.95
CA LYS A 22 3.05 -6.69 3.76
C LYS A 22 2.48 -7.59 2.64
N ARG A 23 1.15 -7.71 2.55
CA ARG A 23 0.51 -8.52 1.50
C ARG A 23 0.67 -7.91 0.11
N MET A 24 0.53 -6.59 -0.02
CA MET A 24 0.72 -5.90 -1.31
C MET A 24 2.18 -5.97 -1.75
N ILE A 25 3.10 -5.77 -0.80
CA ILE A 25 4.54 -5.96 -0.98
C ILE A 25 4.88 -7.37 -1.48
N SER A 26 4.36 -8.40 -0.82
CA SER A 26 4.61 -9.79 -1.21
C SER A 26 4.08 -10.10 -2.63
N ALA A 27 2.90 -9.59 -2.96
CA ALA A 27 2.34 -9.74 -4.30
C ALA A 27 3.20 -9.04 -5.38
N ALA A 28 3.63 -7.80 -5.11
CA ALA A 28 4.50 -7.05 -6.01
C ALA A 28 5.88 -7.72 -6.19
N ARG A 29 6.49 -8.23 -5.11
CA ARG A 29 7.73 -9.02 -5.17
C ARG A 29 7.58 -10.25 -6.06
N ARG A 30 6.50 -11.01 -5.88
CA ARG A 30 6.24 -12.21 -6.69
C ARG A 30 6.01 -11.85 -8.16
N TYR A 31 5.32 -10.75 -8.43
CA TYR A 31 5.15 -10.23 -9.79
C TYR A 31 6.50 -9.85 -10.41
N ARG A 32 7.34 -9.09 -9.71
CA ARG A 32 8.70 -8.73 -10.18
C ARG A 32 9.55 -9.96 -10.49
N ALA A 33 9.55 -10.95 -9.59
CA ALA A 33 10.32 -12.17 -9.76
C ALA A 33 9.86 -12.99 -10.99
N LEU A 34 8.55 -13.01 -11.28
CA LEU A 34 8.01 -13.71 -12.44
C LEU A 34 8.33 -12.99 -13.77
N HIS A 35 8.47 -11.67 -13.72
CA HIS A 35 8.68 -10.82 -14.89
C HIS A 35 10.13 -10.32 -15.05
N GLU A 36 11.06 -10.83 -14.23
CA GLU A 36 12.50 -10.47 -14.24
C GLU A 36 12.77 -8.96 -14.09
N LEU A 37 11.88 -8.26 -13.39
CA LEU A 37 11.97 -6.80 -13.17
C LEU A 37 12.74 -6.50 -11.88
N TYR A 38 14.06 -6.64 -11.95
CA TYR A 38 14.95 -6.44 -10.80
C TYR A 38 15.25 -4.97 -10.52
N ASP A 39 15.28 -4.11 -11.54
CA ASP A 39 15.71 -2.70 -11.43
C ASP A 39 14.53 -1.70 -11.51
N VAL A 40 13.35 -2.10 -11.02
CA VAL A 40 12.16 -1.27 -11.03
C VAL A 40 11.73 -0.93 -9.62
N ASP A 41 11.78 0.35 -9.29
CA ASP A 41 11.29 0.89 -8.03
C ASP A 41 9.77 0.69 -7.90
N CYS A 42 9.36 0.11 -6.76
CA CYS A 42 7.96 -0.10 -6.44
C CYS A 42 7.46 0.99 -5.50
N ARG A 43 6.69 1.93 -6.06
CA ARG A 43 5.94 2.94 -5.28
C ARG A 43 4.54 2.44 -4.97
N TYR A 44 4.09 2.61 -3.72
CA TYR A 44 2.72 2.33 -3.32
C TYR A 44 1.98 3.62 -2.97
N ASP A 45 1.04 4.00 -3.83
CA ASP A 45 0.17 5.17 -3.63
C ASP A 45 -1.18 4.76 -3.02
N VAL A 46 -1.81 5.70 -2.30
CA VAL A 46 -3.18 5.55 -1.78
C VAL A 46 -4.07 6.62 -2.40
N ILE A 47 -5.10 6.18 -3.13
CA ILE A 47 -6.18 7.05 -3.61
C ILE A 47 -7.35 6.93 -2.65
N ALA A 48 -7.67 8.01 -1.96
CA ALA A 48 -8.84 8.12 -1.12
C ALA A 48 -9.97 8.83 -1.88
N LEU A 49 -11.12 8.18 -1.95
CA LEU A 49 -12.34 8.74 -2.54
C LEU A 49 -13.32 9.03 -1.42
N ARG A 50 -13.82 10.26 -1.35
CA ARG A 50 -14.82 10.69 -0.38
C ARG A 50 -16.03 11.21 -1.13
N LEU A 51 -17.18 10.58 -0.91
CA LEU A 51 -18.46 11.04 -1.43
C LEU A 51 -19.26 11.66 -0.28
N GLN A 52 -19.47 12.98 -0.30
CA GLN A 52 -20.29 13.69 0.69
C GLN A 52 -21.31 14.57 -0.02
N GLN A 53 -22.59 14.44 0.35
CA GLN A 53 -23.69 15.28 -0.18
C GLN A 53 -23.75 15.36 -1.73
N GLY A 54 -23.34 14.29 -2.42
CA GLY A 54 -23.31 14.24 -3.89
C GLY A 54 -22.02 14.77 -4.52
N GLU A 55 -21.11 15.33 -3.73
CA GLU A 55 -19.79 15.77 -4.19
C GLU A 55 -18.74 14.67 -3.98
N LEU A 56 -17.96 14.39 -5.03
CA LEU A 56 -16.85 13.45 -5.00
C LEU A 56 -15.54 14.21 -4.83
N SER A 57 -14.87 14.01 -3.70
CA SER A 57 -13.51 14.45 -3.44
C SER A 57 -12.53 13.30 -3.65
N ILE A 58 -11.46 13.58 -4.40
CA ILE A 58 -10.38 12.63 -4.67
C ILE A 58 -9.12 13.17 -3.99
N HIS A 59 -8.53 12.37 -3.11
CA HIS A 59 -7.27 12.69 -2.46
C HIS A 59 -6.23 11.63 -2.83
N HIS A 60 -5.14 12.05 -3.48
CA HIS A 60 -4.04 11.19 -3.87
C HIS A 60 -2.88 11.36 -2.91
N ILE A 61 -2.65 10.34 -2.10
CA ILE A 61 -1.49 10.25 -1.22
C ILE A 61 -0.44 9.48 -2.01
N ARG A 62 0.55 10.21 -2.51
CA ARG A 62 1.71 9.65 -3.18
C ARG A 62 2.66 9.07 -2.15
N ASP A 63 3.39 8.02 -2.53
CA ASP A 63 4.46 7.47 -1.68
C ASP A 63 3.94 7.05 -0.29
N ALA A 64 2.71 6.54 -0.24
CA ALA A 64 1.98 6.30 1.00
C ALA A 64 2.69 5.29 1.91
N PHE A 65 3.47 4.37 1.33
CA PHE A 65 4.40 3.51 2.06
C PHE A 65 5.45 2.92 1.10
N TRP A 66 6.55 2.46 1.70
CA TRP A 66 7.71 1.92 0.99
C TRP A 66 7.98 0.47 1.38
N LEU A 67 8.74 -0.20 0.51
CA LEU A 67 9.39 -1.45 0.85
C LEU A 67 10.64 -1.12 1.66
N ASN A 68 10.60 -1.29 2.99
CA ASN A 68 11.85 -1.31 3.75
C ASN A 68 12.50 -2.67 3.49
N GLU A 69 13.50 -2.71 2.63
CA GLU A 69 14.24 -3.95 2.29
C GLU A 69 15.07 -4.48 3.48
N GLU A 70 15.29 -3.66 4.52
CA GLU A 70 16.19 -3.96 5.64
C GLU A 70 15.70 -5.00 6.66
N ASN A 71 14.63 -5.76 6.41
CA ASN A 71 14.07 -6.67 7.43
C ASN A 71 13.76 -8.10 6.94
N ASP A 72 14.27 -8.50 5.77
CA ASP A 72 14.15 -9.89 5.29
C ASP A 72 15.49 -10.66 5.30
N ASP A 73 16.59 -10.06 5.76
CA ASP A 73 17.90 -10.72 5.88
C ASP A 73 18.12 -11.45 7.23
N GLU A 74 17.19 -11.36 8.19
CA GLU A 74 17.29 -12.10 9.46
C GLU A 74 16.63 -13.50 9.43
N CYS A 75 16.77 -14.21 8.31
CA CYS A 75 16.57 -15.66 8.27
C CYS A 75 17.46 -16.31 7.21
N LYS A 76 18.75 -15.99 7.24
CA LYS A 76 19.81 -16.92 6.84
C LYS A 76 20.78 -17.03 8.02
N ASP A 77 21.01 -18.28 8.41
CA ASP A 77 21.98 -18.74 9.41
C ASP A 77 21.54 -18.68 10.90
N LEU A 78 20.72 -19.67 11.29
CA LEU A 78 21.11 -20.75 12.23
C LEU A 78 20.10 -21.90 12.21
#